data_AF-A0A0W0Y5U9-F1
#
_entry.id   AF-A0A0W0Y5U9-F1
#
_cell.length_a   1.000
_cell.length_b   1.000
_cell.length_c   1.000
_cell.angle_alpha   90.00
_cell.angle_beta   90.00
_cell.angle_gamma   90.00
#
_symmetry.space_group_name_H-M   'P 1'
#
loop_
_entity.id
_entity.type
_entity.pdbx_description
1 polymer ?
#
loop_
_entity_poly.entity_id
_entity_poly.type
_entity_poly.pdbx_seq_one_letter_code
_entity_poly.pdbx_strand_id
1 'polypeptide(L)'
;MQIQPVEPLVVLLSCGQMKVTSYLLELTEHSLSVTSTEFLDKDSLVLFKSRYFRGEASIKTISYDHYRFTYALEIGNINFQPGLLVNTQL
;
A
#
# COMPACT_ATOMS: atom_id res chain seq x y z
N MET A 1 -12.02 -6.66 8.56
CA MET A 1 -12.14 -5.48 9.44
C MET A 1 -11.64 -4.27 8.67
N GLN A 2 -12.43 -3.20 8.62
CA GLN A 2 -12.13 -2.02 7.80
C GLN A 2 -11.71 -0.87 8.73
N ILE A 3 -10.41 -0.69 8.90
CA ILE A 3 -9.86 0.49 9.58
C ILE A 3 -9.72 1.56 8.49
N GLN A 4 -10.71 2.44 8.34
CA GLN A 4 -10.47 3.72 7.68
C GLN A 4 -9.70 4.59 8.67
N PRO A 5 -8.42 4.92 8.40
CA PRO A 5 -7.66 5.70 9.35
C PRO A 5 -8.22 7.14 9.40
N VAL A 6 -8.32 7.71 10.60
CA VAL A 6 -8.78 9.09 10.86
C VAL A 6 -7.86 10.12 10.16
N GLU A 7 -6.63 9.70 9.86
CA GLU A 7 -5.66 10.44 9.05
C GLU A 7 -5.13 9.56 7.92
N PRO A 8 -4.82 10.12 6.74
CA PRO A 8 -4.24 9.36 5.64
C PRO A 8 -2.91 8.72 6.06
N LEU A 9 -2.85 7.39 6.16
CA LEU A 9 -1.61 6.71 6.48
C LEU A 9 -0.70 6.68 5.25
N VAL A 10 0.43 7.38 5.33
CA VAL A 10 1.40 7.43 4.22
C VAL A 10 2.07 6.07 4.00
N VAL A 11 2.15 5.68 2.74
CA VAL A 11 2.86 4.50 2.24
C VAL A 11 3.79 4.94 1.11
N LEU A 12 5.09 4.72 1.29
CA LEU A 12 6.10 4.95 0.26
C LEU A 12 6.22 3.69 -0.60
N LEU A 13 6.01 3.83 -1.91
CA LEU A 13 6.24 2.78 -2.89
C LEU A 13 7.56 3.05 -3.59
N SER A 14 8.45 2.06 -3.64
CA SER A 14 9.69 2.12 -4.41
C SER A 14 9.64 1.08 -5.53
N CYS A 15 9.72 1.56 -6.77
CA CYS A 15 9.71 0.78 -8.00
C CYS A 15 11.01 1.08 -8.77
N GLY A 16 12.06 0.26 -8.56
CA GLY A 16 13.39 0.56 -9.08
C GLY A 16 13.94 1.87 -8.53
N GLN A 17 14.19 2.85 -9.41
CA GLN A 17 14.65 4.20 -9.02
C GLN A 17 13.52 5.17 -8.67
N MET A 18 12.28 4.84 -9.04
CA MET A 18 11.12 5.68 -8.79
C MET A 18 10.60 5.47 -7.37
N LYS A 19 10.30 6.56 -6.68
CA LYS A 19 9.68 6.56 -5.35
C LYS A 19 8.43 7.40 -5.39
N VAL A 20 7.30 6.77 -5.05
CA VAL A 20 5.99 7.38 -5.06
C VAL A 20 5.47 7.52 -3.64
N THR A 21 4.96 8.70 -3.32
CA THR A 21 4.21 8.89 -2.07
C THR A 21 2.75 8.52 -2.33
N SER A 22 2.23 7.62 -1.51
CA SER A 22 0.85 7.15 -1.60
C SER A 22 0.19 7.10 -0.23
N TYR A 23 -1.12 6.91 -0.20
CA TYR A 23 -1.91 6.86 1.02
C TYR A 23 -2.67 5.54 1.09
N LEU A 24 -2.66 4.91 2.26
CA LEU A 24 -3.35 3.65 2.51
C LEU A 24 -4.86 3.83 2.41
N LEU A 25 -5.49 2.94 1.64
CA LEU A 25 -6.94 2.75 1.60
C LEU A 25 -7.32 1.49 2.39
N GLU A 26 -6.59 0.40 2.18
CA GLU A 26 -6.86 -0.89 2.82
C GLU A 26 -5.58 -1.74 2.90
N LEU A 27 -5.44 -2.51 3.99
CA LEU A 27 -4.38 -3.50 4.17
C LEU A 27 -4.97 -4.79 4.71
N THR A 28 -4.62 -5.91 4.08
CA THR A 28 -4.86 -7.27 4.57
C THR A 28 -3.52 -8.04 4.63
N GLU A 29 -3.56 -9.33 4.93
CA GLU A 29 -2.37 -10.18 4.87
C GLU A 29 -1.87 -10.44 3.44
N HIS A 30 -2.76 -10.31 2.44
CA HIS A 30 -2.48 -10.68 1.04
C HIS A 30 -2.62 -9.52 0.06
N SER A 31 -3.21 -8.40 0.49
CA SER A 31 -3.46 -7.25 -0.37
C SER A 31 -3.18 -5.92 0.30
N LEU A 32 -2.69 -4.99 -0.50
CA LEU A 32 -2.46 -3.60 -0.13
C LEU A 32 -3.13 -2.71 -1.17
N SER A 33 -4.01 -1.82 -0.72
CA SER A 33 -4.67 -0.84 -1.58
C SER A 33 -4.22 0.57 -1.20
N VAL A 34 -3.72 1.32 -2.16
CA VAL A 34 -3.19 2.68 -1.95
C VAL A 34 -3.62 3.64 -3.06
N THR A 35 -3.65 4.92 -2.76
CA THR A 35 -3.89 5.98 -3.75
C THR A 35 -2.71 6.94 -3.88
N SER A 36 -2.41 7.37 -5.10
CA SER A 36 -1.40 8.39 -5.40
C SER A 36 -1.80 9.22 -6.62
N THR A 37 -1.19 10.39 -6.80
CA THR A 37 -1.28 11.19 -8.03
C THR A 37 -0.26 10.77 -9.08
N GLU A 38 0.75 9.98 -8.69
CA GLU A 38 1.83 9.52 -9.56
C GLU A 38 1.45 8.17 -10.20
N PHE A 39 1.85 7.98 -11.46
CA PHE A 39 1.61 6.75 -12.22
C PHE A 39 2.68 5.68 -11.94
N LEU A 40 2.26 4.44 -11.78
CA LEU A 40 3.10 3.24 -11.66
C LEU A 40 2.60 2.17 -12.64
N ASP A 41 3.51 1.42 -13.24
CA ASP A 41 3.15 0.38 -14.21
C ASP A 41 2.51 -0.85 -13.57
N LYS A 42 1.53 -1.43 -14.27
CA LYS A 42 0.93 -2.71 -13.88
C LYS A 42 1.98 -3.82 -13.88
N ASP A 43 1.80 -4.77 -12.97
CA ASP A 43 2.67 -5.93 -12.72
C ASP A 43 4.09 -5.57 -12.23
N SER A 44 4.35 -4.28 -11.96
CA SER A 44 5.58 -3.85 -11.31
C SER A 44 5.71 -4.43 -9.91
N LEU A 45 6.89 -4.94 -9.60
CA LEU A 45 7.31 -5.28 -8.25
C LEU A 45 7.70 -4.00 -7.50
N VAL A 46 7.09 -3.78 -6.34
CA VAL A 46 7.34 -2.60 -5.52
C VAL A 46 7.68 -3.00 -4.10
N LEU A 47 8.63 -2.27 -3.52
CA LEU A 47 8.84 -2.25 -2.09
C LEU A 47 7.92 -1.20 -1.48
N PHE A 48 7.10 -1.59 -0.51
CA PHE A 48 6.25 -0.66 0.23
C PHE A 48 6.77 -0.46 1.65
N LYS A 49 6.69 0.77 2.15
CA LYS A 49 7.07 1.11 3.52
C LYS A 49 6.12 2.16 4.09
N SER A 50 5.60 1.88 5.27
CA SER A 50 4.88 2.83 6.12
C SER A 50 5.54 2.90 7.49
N ARG A 51 4.97 3.70 8.39
CA ARG A 51 5.37 3.77 9.81
C ARG A 51 5.22 2.42 10.52
N TYR A 52 4.23 1.62 10.13
CA TYR A 52 3.83 0.43 10.87
C TYR A 52 4.15 -0.90 10.18
N PHE A 53 4.41 -0.88 8.88
CA PHE A 53 4.63 -2.09 8.10
C PHE A 53 5.55 -1.80 6.91
N ARG A 54 6.16 -2.85 6.38
CA ARG A 54 6.95 -2.81 5.15
C ARG A 54 6.93 -4.16 4.47
N GLY A 55 7.18 -4.20 3.18
CA GLY A 55 7.22 -5.45 2.44
C GLY A 55 7.36 -5.25 0.94
N GLU A 56 7.01 -6.30 0.21
CA GLU A 56 7.08 -6.41 -1.24
C GLU A 56 5.70 -6.81 -1.77
N ALA A 57 5.30 -6.17 -2.85
CA ALA A 57 4.04 -6.46 -3.51
C ALA A 57 4.16 -6.26 -5.02
N SER A 58 3.21 -6.80 -5.77
CA SER A 58 3.08 -6.55 -7.21
C SER A 58 1.78 -5.79 -7.51
N ILE A 59 1.84 -4.81 -8.40
CA ILE A 59 0.66 -4.02 -8.79
C ILE A 59 -0.23 -4.87 -9.70
N LYS A 60 -1.44 -5.24 -9.29
CA LYS A 60 -2.35 -6.06 -10.10
C LYS A 60 -3.40 -5.25 -10.82
N THR A 61 -3.93 -4.24 -10.15
CA THR A 61 -5.00 -3.40 -10.68
C THR A 61 -4.65 -1.94 -10.50
N ILE A 62 -4.95 -1.16 -11.54
CA ILE A 62 -4.83 0.29 -11.55
C ILE A 62 -6.18 0.83 -11.98
N SER A 63 -6.77 1.71 -11.18
CA SER A 63 -7.93 2.50 -11.55
C SER A 63 -7.59 3.98 -11.44
N TYR A 64 -8.02 4.79 -12.41
CA TYR A 64 -7.80 6.23 -12.40
C TYR A 64 -9.14 6.94 -12.32
N ASP A 65 -9.27 7.82 -11.33
CA ASP A 65 -10.47 8.61 -11.09
C ASP A 65 -10.10 9.91 -10.36
N HIS A 66 -10.80 11.01 -10.67
CA HIS A 66 -10.58 12.33 -10.04
C HIS A 66 -9.10 12.74 -9.86
N TYR A 67 -8.27 12.58 -10.90
CA TYR A 67 -6.83 12.89 -10.89
C TYR A 67 -5.97 12.04 -9.95
N ARG A 68 -6.47 10.87 -9.53
CA ARG A 68 -5.76 9.96 -8.65
C ARG A 68 -5.79 8.54 -9.20
N PHE A 69 -4.65 7.87 -9.08
CA PHE A 69 -4.55 6.45 -9.26
C PHE A 69 -4.88 5.75 -7.94
N THR A 70 -5.60 4.65 -8.05
CA THR A 70 -5.76 3.65 -7.00
C THR A 70 -5.12 2.36 -7.47
N TYR A 71 -4.22 1.85 -6.65
CA TYR A 71 -3.47 0.63 -6.90
C TYR A 71 -3.98 -0.45 -5.96
N ALA A 72 -4.35 -1.60 -6.51
CA ALA A 72 -4.50 -2.82 -5.73
C ALA A 72 -3.27 -3.69 -5.96
N LEU A 73 -2.54 -3.95 -4.89
CA LEU A 73 -1.30 -4.70 -4.89
C LEU A 73 -1.50 -6.05 -4.21
N GLU A 74 -0.89 -7.08 -4.77
CA GLU A 74 -0.79 -8.41 -4.18
C GLU A 74 0.51 -8.50 -3.36
N ILE A 75 0.38 -8.75 -2.06
CA ILE A 75 1.50 -8.80 -1.11
C ILE A 75 2.23 -10.14 -1.26
N GLY A 76 3.53 -10.09 -1.55
CA GLY A 76 4.41 -11.25 -1.51
C GLY A 76 4.97 -11.49 -0.11
N ASN A 77 5.37 -10.41 0.58
CA ASN A 77 5.79 -10.45 1.98
C ASN A 77 5.39 -9.19 2.73
N ILE A 78 5.15 -9.30 4.04
CA ILE A 78 4.90 -8.16 4.90
C ILE A 78 5.53 -8.39 6.28
N ASN A 79 6.17 -7.34 6.80
CA ASN A 79 6.74 -7.28 8.13
C ASN A 79 6.09 -6.12 8.88
N PHE A 80 5.49 -6.42 10.03
CA PHE A 80 4.92 -5.43 10.92
C PHE A 80 5.97 -4.90 11.90
N GLN A 81 5.95 -3.60 12.16
CA GLN A 81 6.81 -2.96 13.14
C GLN A 81 6.10 -2.87 14.50
N PRO A 82 6.84 -2.95 15.62
CA PRO A 82 6.28 -2.78 16.95
C PRO A 82 5.55 -1.44 17.07
N GLY A 83 4.32 -1.46 17.61
CA GLY A 83 3.48 -0.27 17.78
C GLY A 83 2.24 -0.22 16.88
N LEU A 84 2.07 -1.19 15.98
CA LEU A 84 0.77 -1.44 15.36
C LEU A 84 -0.08 -2.28 16.32
N LEU A 85 -1.15 -1.69 16.88
CA LEU A 85 -2.23 -2.47 17.49
C LEU A 85 -2.99 -3.16 16.35
N VAL A 86 -2.42 -4.24 15.82
CA VAL A 86 -3.15 -5.15 14.94
C VAL A 86 -4.19 -5.82 15.82
N ASN A 87 -5.48 -5.49 15.63
CA ASN A 87 -6.54 -6.24 16.28
C ASN A 87 -6.57 -7.63 15.64
N THR A 88 -5.82 -8.55 16.22
CA THR A 88 -5.68 -9.96 15.82
C THR A 88 -6.83 -10.82 16.33
N GLN A 89 -7.95 -10.21 16.74
CA GLN A 89 -9.13 -10.97 17.13
C GLN A 89 -9.90 -11.45 15.89
N LEU A 90 -9.46 -12.62 15.43
CA LEU A 90 -10.22 -13.79 14.94
C LEU A 90 -11.56 -13.51 14.24
#